data_AF-A0A3E4X029-F1
#
_entry.id   AF-A0A3E4X029-F1
#
_cell.length_a   1.000
_cell.length_b   1.000
_cell.length_c   1.000
_cell.angle_alpha   90.00
_cell.angle_beta   90.00
_cell.angle_gamma   90.00
#
_symmetry.space_group_name_H-M   'P 1'
#
loop_
_entity.id
_entity.type
_entity.pdbx_description
1 polymer ?
#
loop_
_entity_poly.entity_id
_entity_poly.type
_entity_poly.pdbx_seq_one_letter_code
_entity_poly.pdbx_strand_id
1 'polypeptide(L)'
;MANTTERIGVSYCSLRAAKMGWMFREQPIDDIGIDAHMERTDKDGKVQQLLALQIKSGESYFEENKGDYIVFRDIDDRQYNYWTTNTLPCIVVLYNPKNDMCIWKKLTAKTIKKTCGGTGKGYYVHVPVNQEFLNEMSNTLLLTFTNLPEHMTNYNFLLSQKKFMQIIKAGGIVKLHSKEWVNKCSSRGETELIVDDGNTIKTYSYPYWFPYTLYTDVFPRLFPWANFSVDKDFYEETDEALWRELNCYYDKEDDEWVVVGDSFEEFRESLDPMRYIDHVGEVAEYMFTLSLNELGESFLKIDKFVSQPHPYSRTRPNGKEI
;
A
#
# COMPACT_ATOMS: atom_id res chain seq x y z
N MET A 1 9.13 8.90 -41.58
CA MET A 1 8.79 10.28 -41.16
C MET A 1 7.59 10.16 -40.23
N ALA A 2 7.71 10.57 -38.97
CA ALA A 2 6.59 10.54 -38.03
C ALA A 2 5.45 11.41 -38.56
N ASN A 3 4.20 10.94 -38.46
CA ASN A 3 3.04 11.69 -38.90
C ASN A 3 2.94 13.00 -38.09
N THR A 4 2.70 14.14 -38.74
CA THR A 4 2.55 15.44 -38.07
C THR A 4 1.58 15.38 -36.90
N THR A 5 0.46 14.65 -37.07
CA THR A 5 -0.56 14.47 -36.01
C THR A 5 -0.02 13.73 -34.79
N GLU A 6 0.79 12.69 -34.99
CA GLU A 6 1.43 11.94 -33.90
C GLU A 6 2.41 12.83 -33.14
N ARG A 7 3.21 13.63 -33.87
CA ARG A 7 4.16 14.57 -33.26
C ARG A 7 3.46 15.64 -32.43
N ILE A 8 2.31 16.15 -32.87
CA ILE A 8 1.52 17.12 -32.11
C ILE A 8 1.07 16.49 -30.80
N GLY A 9 0.51 15.29 -30.82
CA GLY A 9 0.02 14.65 -29.59
C GLY A 9 1.13 14.26 -28.61
N VAL A 10 2.29 13.78 -29.08
CA VAL A 10 3.45 13.56 -28.21
C VAL A 10 3.91 14.86 -27.56
N SER A 11 3.96 15.95 -28.33
CA SER A 11 4.34 17.28 -27.82
C SER A 11 3.32 17.82 -26.81
N TYR A 12 2.02 17.62 -27.06
CA TYR A 12 0.96 18.00 -26.14
C TYR A 12 1.06 17.23 -24.82
N CYS A 13 1.28 15.91 -24.88
CA CYS A 13 1.46 15.08 -23.69
C CYS A 13 2.69 15.50 -22.89
N SER A 14 3.81 15.78 -23.56
CA SER A 14 5.04 16.28 -22.92
C SER A 14 4.83 17.63 -22.23
N LEU A 15 4.13 18.57 -22.86
CA LEU A 15 3.76 19.85 -22.27
C LEU A 15 2.91 19.67 -21.00
N ARG A 16 1.90 18.79 -21.05
CA ARG A 16 1.02 18.51 -19.91
C ARG A 16 1.79 17.85 -18.77
N ALA A 17 2.68 16.90 -19.09
CA ALA A 17 3.59 16.26 -18.15
C ALA A 17 4.46 17.30 -17.42
N ALA A 18 5.13 18.18 -18.18
CA ALA A 18 5.98 19.22 -17.61
C ALA A 18 5.19 20.18 -16.69
N LYS A 19 3.99 20.62 -17.10
CA LYS A 19 3.12 21.48 -16.26
C LYS A 19 2.71 20.83 -14.95
N MET A 20 2.52 19.51 -14.94
CA MET A 20 2.21 18.74 -13.73
C MET A 20 3.46 18.28 -12.98
N GLY A 21 4.66 18.67 -13.44
CA GLY A 21 5.96 18.37 -12.84
C GLY A 21 6.44 16.92 -13.04
N TRP A 22 6.04 16.29 -14.12
CA TRP A 22 6.60 15.01 -14.55
C TRP A 22 7.73 15.25 -15.54
N MET A 23 8.80 14.47 -15.41
CA MET A 23 9.82 14.34 -16.44
C MET A 23 9.30 13.41 -17.54
N PHE A 24 9.25 13.89 -18.78
CA PHE A 24 8.79 13.14 -19.94
C PHE A 24 9.98 12.77 -20.82
N ARG A 25 10.14 11.47 -21.14
CA ARG A 25 11.22 10.95 -21.98
C ARG A 25 10.63 10.14 -23.12
N GLU A 26 10.57 10.76 -24.29
CA GLU A 26 10.18 10.09 -25.54
C GLU A 26 11.09 8.88 -25.81
N GLN A 27 10.51 7.75 -26.24
CA GLN A 27 11.25 6.55 -26.61
C GLN A 27 11.50 6.52 -28.13
N PRO A 28 12.61 5.91 -28.60
CA PRO A 28 12.86 5.73 -30.02
C PRO A 28 11.74 4.91 -30.71
N ILE A 29 11.47 5.23 -31.98
CA ILE A 29 10.33 4.74 -32.77
C ILE A 29 10.30 3.20 -32.97
N ASP A 30 11.41 2.49 -32.71
CA ASP A 30 11.53 1.03 -32.89
C ASP A 30 10.97 0.18 -31.72
N ASP A 31 10.45 0.81 -30.66
CA ASP A 31 9.89 0.09 -29.52
C ASP A 31 8.45 -0.40 -29.78
N ILE A 32 8.07 -1.52 -29.17
CA ILE A 32 6.90 -2.37 -29.49
C ILE A 32 5.57 -1.74 -29.00
N GLY A 33 5.44 -0.42 -29.12
CA GLY A 33 4.29 0.36 -28.69
C GLY A 33 4.44 0.98 -27.30
N ILE A 34 5.57 1.63 -27.00
CA ILE A 34 5.66 2.64 -25.94
C ILE A 34 6.33 3.86 -26.56
N ASP A 35 5.62 4.98 -26.56
CA ASP A 35 6.11 6.23 -27.17
C ASP A 35 6.88 7.08 -26.17
N ALA A 36 6.62 6.92 -24.87
CA ALA A 36 7.30 7.69 -23.84
C ALA A 36 7.29 7.01 -22.47
N HIS A 37 8.27 7.39 -21.66
CA HIS A 37 8.25 7.18 -20.22
C HIS A 37 8.01 8.50 -19.48
N MET A 38 7.32 8.41 -18.36
CA MET A 38 7.05 9.54 -17.48
C MET A 38 7.51 9.24 -16.06
N GLU A 39 8.31 10.13 -15.48
CA GLU A 39 8.86 9.99 -14.13
C GLU A 39 8.46 11.16 -13.24
N ARG A 40 7.99 10.87 -12.04
CA ARG A 40 7.77 11.85 -10.98
C ARG A 40 8.84 11.69 -9.91
N THR A 41 9.46 12.78 -9.51
CA THR A 41 10.36 12.83 -8.35
C THR A 41 9.78 13.73 -7.26
N ASP A 42 10.18 13.50 -6.01
CA ASP A 42 9.96 14.45 -4.93
C ASP A 42 10.95 15.63 -5.01
N LYS A 43 10.89 16.53 -4.00
CA LYS A 43 11.75 17.71 -3.93
C LYS A 43 13.24 17.37 -3.77
N ASP A 44 13.55 16.18 -3.26
CA ASP A 44 14.91 15.69 -3.02
C ASP A 44 15.43 14.85 -4.20
N GLY A 45 14.65 14.73 -5.27
CA GLY A 45 15.01 13.99 -6.48
C GLY A 45 14.78 12.48 -6.39
N LYS A 46 14.11 11.99 -5.34
CA LYS A 46 13.78 10.55 -5.22
C LYS A 46 12.57 10.24 -6.10
N VAL A 47 12.68 9.15 -6.86
CA VAL A 47 11.61 8.68 -7.75
C VAL A 47 10.38 8.28 -6.92
N GLN A 48 9.26 8.95 -7.19
CA GLN A 48 7.94 8.64 -6.64
C GLN A 48 7.16 7.68 -7.54
N GLN A 49 7.28 7.83 -8.86
CA GLN A 49 6.52 7.04 -9.83
C GLN A 49 7.20 7.03 -11.20
N LEU A 50 7.09 5.92 -11.93
CA LEU A 50 7.54 5.77 -13.31
C LEU A 50 6.47 5.03 -14.13
N LEU A 51 6.05 5.62 -15.25
CA LEU A 51 4.96 5.12 -16.10
C LEU A 51 5.42 4.98 -17.54
N ALA A 52 4.81 4.05 -18.27
CA ALA A 52 4.98 3.89 -19.70
C ALA A 52 3.72 4.33 -20.45
N LEU A 53 3.89 5.08 -21.52
CA LEU A 53 2.82 5.71 -22.29
C LEU A 53 2.82 5.21 -23.73
N GLN A 54 1.68 4.71 -24.18
CA GLN A 54 1.34 4.64 -25.59
C GLN A 54 0.42 5.82 -25.93
N ILE A 55 0.83 6.66 -26.86
CA ILE A 55 0.13 7.86 -27.31
C ILE A 55 -0.44 7.60 -28.71
N LYS A 56 -1.74 7.84 -28.90
CA LYS A 56 -2.42 7.70 -30.17
C LYS A 56 -3.15 9.01 -30.47
N SER A 57 -2.81 9.61 -31.60
CA SER A 57 -3.22 10.98 -31.93
C SER A 57 -3.98 11.03 -33.26
N GLY A 58 -5.18 11.61 -33.25
CA GLY A 58 -6.00 11.76 -34.45
C GLY A 58 -7.50 11.65 -34.16
N GLU A 59 -8.30 12.32 -34.99
CA GLU A 59 -9.78 12.32 -34.88
C GLU A 59 -10.37 10.91 -35.03
N SER A 60 -9.77 10.05 -35.86
CA SER A 60 -10.25 8.70 -36.14
C SER A 60 -10.30 7.81 -34.90
N TYR A 61 -9.41 8.02 -33.93
CA TYR A 61 -9.44 7.28 -32.65
C TYR A 61 -10.68 7.59 -31.80
N PHE A 62 -11.41 8.66 -32.11
CA PHE A 62 -12.60 9.12 -31.38
C PHE A 62 -13.92 8.83 -32.11
N GLU A 63 -13.88 8.17 -33.27
CA GLU A 63 -15.09 7.86 -34.07
C GLU A 63 -16.04 6.90 -33.35
N GLU A 64 -15.52 5.88 -32.67
CA GLU A 64 -16.33 4.95 -31.88
C GLU A 64 -16.57 5.47 -30.45
N ASN A 65 -17.27 6.60 -30.38
CA ASN A 65 -17.71 7.21 -29.14
C ASN A 65 -19.05 6.61 -28.68
N LYS A 66 -19.13 6.16 -27.42
CA LYS A 66 -20.34 5.61 -26.79
C LYS A 66 -20.98 6.56 -25.76
N GLY A 67 -20.63 7.84 -25.80
CA GLY A 67 -21.04 8.85 -24.81
C GLY A 67 -20.03 8.92 -23.67
N ASP A 68 -20.02 7.89 -22.81
CA ASP A 68 -19.20 7.89 -21.59
C ASP A 68 -17.74 7.44 -21.81
N TYR A 69 -17.47 6.80 -22.94
CA TYR A 69 -16.14 6.29 -23.29
C TYR A 69 -15.92 6.20 -24.81
N ILE A 70 -14.66 6.20 -25.19
CA ILE A 70 -14.16 5.89 -26.53
C ILE A 70 -13.72 4.42 -26.58
N VAL A 71 -14.04 3.71 -27.65
CA VAL A 71 -13.57 2.33 -27.87
C VAL A 71 -12.29 2.36 -28.71
N PHE A 72 -11.15 2.11 -28.08
CA PHE A 72 -9.87 1.98 -28.77
C PHE A 72 -9.60 0.52 -29.14
N ARG A 73 -9.37 0.23 -30.43
CA ARG A 73 -9.25 -1.14 -30.99
C ARG A 73 -7.93 -1.47 -31.65
N ASP A 74 -7.03 -0.51 -31.80
CA ASP A 74 -5.74 -0.67 -32.47
C ASP A 74 -4.75 -1.39 -31.52
N ILE A 75 -5.08 -2.66 -31.23
CA ILE A 75 -4.39 -3.52 -30.27
C ILE A 75 -4.31 -4.95 -30.82
N ASP A 76 -3.09 -5.40 -31.10
CA ASP A 76 -2.77 -6.79 -31.47
C ASP A 76 -2.24 -7.63 -30.30
N ASP A 77 -1.99 -8.93 -30.53
CA ASP A 77 -1.46 -9.86 -29.52
C ASP A 77 -0.09 -9.41 -28.97
N ARG A 78 0.76 -8.81 -29.81
CA ARG A 78 2.12 -8.40 -29.44
C ARG A 78 2.05 -7.21 -28.49
N GLN A 79 1.26 -6.20 -28.83
CA GLN A 79 0.98 -5.03 -28.01
C GLN A 79 0.29 -5.42 -26.70
N TYR A 80 -0.73 -6.29 -26.76
CA TYR A 80 -1.39 -6.81 -25.56
C TYR A 80 -0.40 -7.44 -24.58
N ASN A 81 0.43 -8.37 -25.06
CA ASN A 81 1.43 -9.03 -24.23
C ASN A 81 2.46 -8.03 -23.70
N TYR A 82 2.94 -7.12 -24.55
CA TYR A 82 3.94 -6.13 -24.16
C TYR A 82 3.43 -5.20 -23.06
N TRP A 83 2.22 -4.66 -23.19
CA TRP A 83 1.66 -3.73 -22.21
C TRP A 83 1.23 -4.39 -20.91
N THR A 84 0.69 -5.61 -20.96
CA THR A 84 0.16 -6.29 -19.77
C THR A 84 1.25 -6.96 -18.92
N THR A 85 2.41 -7.24 -19.50
CA THR A 85 3.56 -7.83 -18.79
C THR A 85 4.67 -6.82 -18.50
N ASN A 86 4.50 -5.56 -18.91
CA ASN A 86 5.48 -4.51 -18.65
C ASN A 86 5.68 -4.29 -17.14
N THR A 87 6.94 -4.14 -16.74
CA THR A 87 7.32 -3.86 -15.35
C THR A 87 6.78 -2.50 -14.88
N LEU A 88 6.69 -1.53 -15.80
CA LEU A 88 6.08 -0.23 -15.55
C LEU A 88 4.57 -0.29 -15.80
N PRO A 89 3.75 0.40 -14.99
CA PRO A 89 2.35 0.62 -15.34
C PRO A 89 2.23 1.31 -16.70
N CYS A 90 1.57 0.64 -17.64
CA CYS A 90 1.29 1.16 -18.97
C CYS A 90 -0.06 1.87 -19.00
N ILE A 91 -0.10 3.03 -19.67
CA ILE A 91 -1.34 3.71 -20.02
C ILE A 91 -1.40 3.96 -21.53
N VAL A 92 -2.61 3.91 -22.08
CA VAL A 92 -2.89 4.49 -23.40
C VAL A 92 -3.42 5.90 -23.21
N VAL A 93 -2.92 6.83 -24.02
CA VAL A 93 -3.37 8.22 -24.09
C VAL A 93 -3.89 8.47 -25.50
N LEU A 94 -5.15 8.90 -25.61
CA LEU A 94 -5.76 9.31 -26.86
C LEU A 94 -5.80 10.84 -26.90
N TYR A 95 -5.28 11.42 -27.99
CA TYR A 95 -5.30 12.86 -28.20
C TYR A 95 -6.05 13.23 -29.48
N ASN A 96 -7.05 14.11 -29.36
CA ASN A 96 -7.80 14.65 -30.48
C ASN A 96 -7.27 16.05 -30.84
N PRO A 97 -6.60 16.21 -32.00
CA PRO A 97 -6.01 17.49 -32.39
C PRO A 97 -7.04 18.58 -32.75
N LYS A 98 -8.32 18.24 -32.94
CA LYS A 98 -9.36 19.20 -33.35
C LYS A 98 -9.87 20.05 -32.19
N ASN A 99 -9.91 19.49 -30.99
CA ASN A 99 -10.48 20.12 -29.80
C ASN A 99 -9.61 19.94 -28.55
N ASP A 100 -8.36 19.51 -28.73
CA ASP A 100 -7.38 19.23 -27.67
C ASP A 100 -7.84 18.22 -26.61
N MET A 101 -8.87 17.43 -26.89
CA MET A 101 -9.32 16.41 -25.95
C MET A 101 -8.24 15.34 -25.78
N CYS A 102 -7.71 15.21 -24.57
CA CYS A 102 -6.65 14.27 -24.23
C CYS A 102 -7.12 13.40 -23.06
N ILE A 103 -7.39 12.12 -23.32
CA ILE A 103 -7.96 11.18 -22.35
C ILE A 103 -7.09 9.94 -22.23
N TRP A 104 -7.20 9.20 -21.13
CA TRP A 104 -6.30 8.07 -20.90
C TRP A 104 -6.96 6.89 -20.19
N LYS A 105 -6.32 5.71 -20.30
CA LYS A 105 -6.72 4.51 -19.56
C LYS A 105 -5.51 3.62 -19.23
N LYS A 106 -5.50 3.06 -18.01
CA LYS A 106 -4.53 2.02 -17.62
C LYS A 106 -4.73 0.74 -18.43
N LEU A 107 -3.63 0.20 -18.94
CA LEU A 107 -3.57 -1.04 -19.70
C LEU A 107 -3.23 -2.21 -18.76
N THR A 108 -4.14 -3.17 -18.65
CA THR A 108 -4.01 -4.37 -17.82
C THR A 108 -4.79 -5.51 -18.48
N ALA A 109 -4.54 -6.75 -18.07
CA ALA A 109 -5.33 -7.91 -18.51
C ALA A 109 -6.84 -7.77 -18.18
N LYS A 110 -7.21 -6.93 -17.20
CA LYS A 110 -8.61 -6.66 -16.83
C LYS A 110 -9.26 -5.57 -17.69
N THR A 111 -8.49 -4.59 -18.15
CA THR A 111 -9.00 -3.43 -18.89
C THR A 111 -9.01 -3.65 -20.40
N ILE A 112 -8.05 -4.42 -20.92
CA ILE A 112 -8.00 -4.79 -22.33
C ILE A 112 -8.83 -6.06 -22.52
N LYS A 113 -9.86 -5.98 -23.37
CA LYS A 113 -10.79 -7.05 -23.66
C LYS A 113 -10.55 -7.61 -25.04
N LYS A 114 -10.70 -8.92 -25.19
CA LYS A 114 -10.62 -9.58 -26.50
C LYS A 114 -11.93 -9.40 -27.26
N THR A 115 -11.84 -9.19 -28.57
CA THR A 115 -13.01 -9.04 -29.45
C THR A 115 -13.82 -10.35 -29.57
N CYS A 116 -15.07 -10.25 -30.04
CA CYS A 116 -15.98 -11.39 -30.25
C CYS A 116 -16.15 -12.31 -29.03
N GLY A 117 -16.17 -11.76 -27.81
CA GLY A 117 -16.37 -12.55 -26.58
C GLY A 117 -15.22 -13.51 -26.27
N GLY A 118 -14.00 -13.26 -26.78
CA GLY A 118 -12.81 -14.08 -26.51
C GLY A 118 -12.27 -14.83 -27.72
N THR A 119 -13.02 -14.90 -28.82
CA THR A 119 -12.65 -15.67 -30.02
C THR A 119 -12.08 -14.83 -31.16
N GLY A 120 -12.16 -13.50 -31.06
CA GLY A 120 -11.67 -12.59 -32.09
C GLY A 120 -10.15 -12.43 -32.07
N LYS A 121 -9.58 -11.93 -33.18
CA LYS A 121 -8.13 -11.72 -33.35
C LYS A 121 -7.60 -10.41 -32.78
N GLY A 122 -8.48 -9.45 -32.49
CA GLY A 122 -8.09 -8.14 -31.98
C GLY A 122 -8.52 -7.93 -30.53
N TYR A 123 -7.98 -6.89 -29.92
CA TYR A 123 -8.36 -6.44 -28.59
C TYR A 123 -8.96 -5.04 -28.63
N TYR A 124 -9.60 -4.64 -27.53
CA TYR A 124 -10.09 -3.29 -27.36
C TYR A 124 -10.05 -2.86 -25.90
N VAL A 125 -10.06 -1.56 -25.67
CA VAL A 125 -10.14 -0.96 -24.34
C VAL A 125 -11.15 0.20 -24.37
N HIS A 126 -11.91 0.34 -23.30
CA HIS A 126 -12.80 1.50 -23.10
C HIS A 126 -12.02 2.61 -22.39
N VAL A 127 -11.85 3.74 -23.07
CA VAL A 127 -11.16 4.93 -22.56
C VAL A 127 -12.21 5.96 -22.13
N PRO A 128 -12.40 6.22 -20.82
CA PRO A 128 -13.46 7.13 -20.35
C PRO A 128 -13.24 8.56 -20.83
N VAL A 129 -14.29 9.23 -21.30
CA VAL A 129 -14.18 10.62 -21.80
C VAL A 129 -13.93 11.63 -20.69
N ASN A 130 -14.33 11.31 -19.45
CA ASN A 130 -14.13 12.15 -18.27
C ASN A 130 -12.76 11.95 -17.60
N GLN A 131 -11.93 11.05 -18.13
CA GLN A 131 -10.60 10.74 -17.60
C GLN A 131 -9.53 11.51 -18.39
N GLU A 132 -9.52 12.84 -18.21
CA GLU A 132 -8.57 13.74 -18.87
C GLU A 132 -7.12 13.44 -18.44
N PHE A 133 -6.21 13.42 -19.40
CA PHE A 133 -4.80 13.17 -19.17
C PHE A 133 -4.17 14.30 -18.33
N LEU A 134 -3.66 13.90 -17.16
CA LEU A 134 -2.92 14.78 -16.24
C LEU A 134 -3.65 16.09 -15.87
N ASN A 135 -4.94 16.01 -15.57
CA ASN A 135 -5.58 16.99 -14.68
C ASN A 135 -5.25 16.64 -13.19
N GLU A 136 -5.71 17.46 -12.23
CA GLU A 136 -5.39 17.24 -10.80
C GLU A 136 -5.80 15.86 -10.28
N MET A 137 -7.00 15.39 -10.63
CA MET A 137 -7.48 14.06 -10.23
C MET A 137 -6.66 12.94 -10.87
N SER A 138 -6.45 13.00 -12.18
CA SER A 138 -5.65 12.03 -12.92
C SER A 138 -4.20 11.99 -12.45
N ASN A 139 -3.62 13.14 -12.09
CA ASN A 139 -2.28 13.24 -11.55
C ASN A 139 -2.16 12.44 -10.25
N THR A 140 -3.09 12.67 -9.30
CA THR A 140 -3.15 11.90 -8.05
C THR A 140 -3.34 10.41 -8.31
N LEU A 141 -4.23 10.04 -9.22
CA LEU A 141 -4.49 8.63 -9.55
C LEU A 141 -3.27 7.94 -10.15
N LEU A 142 -2.59 8.58 -11.11
CA LEU A 142 -1.43 8.03 -11.80
C LEU A 142 -0.24 7.78 -10.85
N LEU A 143 -0.11 8.57 -9.78
CA LEU A 143 0.91 8.34 -8.75
C LEU A 143 0.69 7.04 -7.96
N THR A 144 -0.54 6.54 -7.88
CA THR A 144 -0.86 5.30 -7.14
C THR A 144 -0.62 4.01 -7.92
N PHE A 145 -0.29 4.10 -9.21
CA PHE A 145 -0.20 2.93 -10.06
C PHE A 145 1.03 2.06 -9.75
N THR A 146 0.78 0.76 -9.65
CA THR A 146 1.83 -0.26 -9.61
C THR A 146 1.45 -1.41 -10.55
N ASN A 147 2.46 -2.02 -11.15
CA ASN A 147 2.36 -3.30 -11.88
C ASN A 147 3.01 -4.44 -11.10
N LEU A 148 3.43 -4.19 -9.85
CA LEU A 148 3.97 -5.23 -8.99
C LEU A 148 2.86 -6.27 -8.71
N PRO A 149 3.15 -7.57 -8.90
CA PRO A 149 2.28 -8.63 -8.43
C PRO A 149 1.98 -8.47 -6.93
N GLU A 150 0.82 -8.97 -6.49
CA GLU A 150 0.38 -8.85 -5.09
C GLU A 150 1.44 -9.38 -4.09
N HIS A 151 2.11 -10.48 -4.42
CA HIS A 151 3.19 -11.02 -3.57
C HIS A 151 4.38 -10.06 -3.43
N MET A 152 4.71 -9.28 -4.46
CA MET A 152 5.76 -8.25 -4.39
C MET A 152 5.29 -7.04 -3.58
N THR A 153 4.02 -6.66 -3.68
CA THR A 153 3.44 -5.59 -2.84
C THR A 153 3.46 -5.98 -1.36
N ASN A 154 3.05 -7.21 -1.05
CA ASN A 154 3.06 -7.73 0.32
C ASN A 154 4.49 -7.88 0.85
N TYR A 155 5.44 -8.31 0.01
CA TYR A 155 6.86 -8.34 0.36
C TYR A 155 7.40 -6.93 0.66
N ASN A 156 7.08 -5.93 -0.18
CA ASN A 156 7.50 -4.54 0.03
C ASN A 156 6.88 -3.94 1.31
N PHE A 157 5.63 -4.29 1.62
CA PHE A 157 4.98 -3.91 2.87
C PHE A 157 5.77 -4.40 4.09
N LEU A 158 6.15 -5.69 4.12
CA LEU A 158 6.99 -6.23 5.19
C LEU A 158 8.39 -5.59 5.19
N LEU A 159 8.97 -5.36 4.01
CA LEU A 159 10.28 -4.73 3.87
C LEU A 159 10.30 -3.32 4.46
N SER A 160 9.21 -2.54 4.32
CA SER A 160 9.09 -1.20 4.89
C SER A 160 9.20 -1.19 6.42
N GLN A 161 8.87 -2.30 7.08
CA GLN A 161 8.87 -2.46 8.53
C GLN A 161 10.10 -3.23 9.04
N LYS A 162 11.00 -3.67 8.16
CA LYS A 162 12.19 -4.48 8.46
C LYS A 162 13.05 -3.91 9.59
N LYS A 163 13.17 -2.57 9.65
CA LYS A 163 13.99 -1.91 10.67
C LYS A 163 13.49 -2.21 12.09
N PHE A 164 12.18 -2.23 12.32
CA PHE A 164 11.60 -2.55 13.63
C PHE A 164 11.87 -4.01 14.00
N MET A 165 11.72 -4.92 13.05
CA MET A 165 12.04 -6.34 13.23
C MET A 165 13.52 -6.55 13.61
N GLN A 166 14.43 -5.81 12.96
CA GLN A 166 15.86 -5.88 13.25
C GLN A 166 16.22 -5.35 14.65
N ILE A 167 15.55 -4.29 15.10
CA ILE A 167 15.75 -3.72 16.44
C ILE A 167 15.35 -4.74 17.51
N ILE A 168 14.17 -5.36 17.38
CA ILE A 168 13.72 -6.41 18.30
C ILE A 168 14.71 -7.58 18.32
N LYS A 169 15.19 -8.01 17.16
CA LYS A 169 16.18 -9.09 17.05
C LYS A 169 17.52 -8.76 17.69
N ALA A 170 17.90 -7.48 17.73
CA ALA A 170 19.11 -7.00 18.39
C ALA A 170 18.94 -6.81 19.91
N GLY A 171 17.75 -7.07 20.47
CA GLY A 171 17.43 -6.89 21.88
C GLY A 171 16.83 -5.51 22.23
N GLY A 172 16.53 -4.68 21.24
CA GLY A 172 15.79 -3.43 21.43
C GLY A 172 14.29 -3.66 21.63
N ILE A 173 13.56 -2.61 21.99
CA ILE A 173 12.14 -2.66 22.34
C ILE A 173 11.34 -1.85 21.33
N VAL A 174 10.23 -2.43 20.85
CA VAL A 174 9.25 -1.72 20.01
C VAL A 174 7.90 -1.83 20.67
N LYS A 175 7.31 -0.71 21.06
CA LYS A 175 5.98 -0.62 21.64
C LYS A 175 5.01 0.03 20.65
N LEU A 176 3.82 -0.53 20.53
CA LEU A 176 2.68 0.04 19.82
C LEU A 176 1.83 0.81 20.82
N HIS A 177 1.67 2.11 20.59
CA HIS A 177 0.76 2.96 21.34
C HIS A 177 -0.37 3.42 20.42
N SER A 178 -1.62 3.33 20.87
CA SER A 178 -2.76 3.78 20.07
C SER A 178 -3.88 4.37 20.91
N LYS A 179 -4.51 5.44 20.42
CA LYS A 179 -5.72 6.04 20.99
C LYS A 179 -6.86 5.98 19.99
N GLU A 180 -8.03 5.53 20.41
CA GLU A 180 -9.23 5.45 19.59
C GLU A 180 -10.40 6.17 20.27
N TRP A 181 -11.05 7.10 19.57
CA TRP A 181 -12.30 7.70 20.04
C TRP A 181 -13.48 6.76 19.79
N VAL A 182 -13.98 6.08 20.84
CA VAL A 182 -14.97 5.00 20.72
C VAL A 182 -16.40 5.50 20.42
N ASN A 183 -16.75 6.71 20.83
CA ASN A 183 -18.11 7.26 20.66
C ASN A 183 -18.34 8.08 19.38
N LYS A 184 -17.33 8.20 18.50
CA LYS A 184 -17.44 9.01 17.27
C LYS A 184 -17.33 8.09 16.05
N CYS A 185 -18.37 8.05 15.20
CA CYS A 185 -18.40 7.27 13.95
C CYS A 185 -17.24 7.56 12.97
N SER A 186 -16.45 8.61 13.22
CA SER A 186 -15.26 8.95 12.43
C SER A 186 -14.02 8.09 12.72
N SER A 187 -14.00 7.29 13.80
CA SER A 187 -12.84 6.48 14.25
C SER A 187 -11.52 7.25 14.21
N ARG A 188 -11.56 8.53 14.63
CA ARG A 188 -10.34 9.32 14.75
C ARG A 188 -9.49 8.66 15.81
N GLY A 189 -8.23 8.43 15.47
CA GLY A 189 -7.29 7.83 16.39
C GLY A 189 -5.87 8.26 16.06
N GLU A 190 -4.99 7.96 17.00
CA GLU A 190 -3.56 8.17 16.86
C GLU A 190 -2.90 6.82 17.06
N THR A 191 -2.08 6.39 16.12
CA THR A 191 -1.31 5.14 16.24
C THR A 191 0.15 5.45 16.03
N GLU A 192 1.00 4.99 16.91
CA GLU A 192 2.43 5.23 16.86
C GLU A 192 3.25 4.04 17.36
N LEU A 193 4.48 3.94 16.87
CA LEU A 193 5.48 3.03 17.40
C LEU A 193 6.50 3.81 18.21
N ILE A 194 6.67 3.44 19.48
CA ILE A 194 7.74 3.91 20.36
C ILE A 194 8.86 2.88 20.28
N VAL A 195 10.01 3.29 19.78
CA VAL A 195 11.13 2.40 19.45
C VAL A 195 12.35 2.79 20.25
N ASP A 196 12.83 1.86 21.08
CA ASP A 196 14.09 1.96 21.79
C ASP A 196 15.12 1.01 21.14
N ASP A 197 16.14 1.58 20.51
CA ASP A 197 17.23 0.83 19.89
C ASP A 197 18.43 0.57 20.82
N GLY A 198 18.28 0.87 22.12
CA GLY A 198 19.32 0.78 23.15
C GLY A 198 20.22 2.01 23.24
N ASN A 199 20.16 2.92 22.25
CA ASN A 199 20.88 4.19 22.27
C ASN A 199 19.92 5.39 22.30
N THR A 200 18.84 5.31 21.53
CA THR A 200 17.86 6.39 21.37
C THR A 200 16.43 5.85 21.36
N ILE A 201 15.53 6.61 21.99
CA ILE A 201 14.09 6.38 21.90
C ILE A 201 13.52 7.30 20.82
N LYS A 202 12.78 6.72 19.87
CA LYS A 202 12.15 7.45 18.75
C LYS A 202 10.71 7.01 18.55
N THR A 203 9.86 7.97 18.24
CA THR A 203 8.44 7.73 17.96
C THR A 203 8.16 7.85 16.46
N TYR A 204 7.42 6.89 15.91
CA TYR A 204 7.00 6.84 14.50
C TYR A 204 5.48 6.85 14.42
N SER A 205 4.91 7.93 13.91
CA SER A 205 3.46 8.08 13.76
C SER A 205 2.94 7.41 12.49
N TYR A 206 1.78 6.75 12.59
CA TYR A 206 1.00 6.22 11.47
C TYR A 206 -0.15 7.19 11.18
N PRO A 207 -0.11 7.94 10.06
CA PRO A 207 -1.08 9.00 9.75
C PRO A 207 -2.37 8.44 9.14
N TYR A 208 -2.88 7.31 9.66
CA TYR A 208 -4.03 6.61 9.13
C TYR A 208 -5.09 6.41 10.21
N TRP A 209 -6.35 6.52 9.81
CA TRP A 209 -7.50 6.19 10.65
C TRP A 209 -8.22 4.98 10.04
N PHE A 210 -8.77 4.14 10.91
CA PHE A 210 -9.39 2.88 10.52
C PHE A 210 -10.90 2.91 10.82
N PRO A 211 -11.71 3.58 9.98
CA PRO A 211 -13.14 3.67 10.21
C PRO A 211 -13.81 2.30 10.07
N TYR A 212 -14.82 2.06 10.89
CA TYR A 212 -15.66 0.84 10.87
C TYR A 212 -14.90 -0.48 11.16
N THR A 213 -13.69 -0.41 11.70
CA THR A 213 -12.89 -1.59 12.08
C THR A 213 -12.37 -1.40 13.49
N LEU A 214 -12.53 -2.42 14.35
CA LEU A 214 -11.96 -2.39 15.69
C LEU A 214 -10.44 -2.33 15.59
N TYR A 215 -9.79 -1.48 16.40
CA TYR A 215 -8.34 -1.33 16.35
C TYR A 215 -7.61 -2.64 16.69
N THR A 216 -8.19 -3.47 17.56
CA THR A 216 -7.71 -4.83 17.87
C THR A 216 -7.70 -5.77 16.65
N ASP A 217 -8.57 -5.57 15.66
CA ASP A 217 -8.53 -6.29 14.38
C ASP A 217 -7.52 -5.69 13.39
N VAL A 218 -7.22 -4.40 13.54
CA VAL A 218 -6.31 -3.65 12.68
C VAL A 218 -4.86 -3.97 13.01
N PHE A 219 -4.49 -4.02 14.30
CA PHE A 219 -3.09 -4.18 14.70
C PHE A 219 -2.42 -5.44 14.10
N PRO A 220 -3.04 -6.63 14.12
CA PRO A 220 -2.45 -7.82 13.48
C PRO A 220 -2.30 -7.70 11.96
N ARG A 221 -3.08 -6.83 11.31
CA ARG A 221 -2.97 -6.56 9.87
C ARG A 221 -1.89 -5.51 9.56
N LEU A 222 -1.67 -4.55 10.46
CA LEU A 222 -0.61 -3.56 10.35
C LEU A 222 0.77 -4.15 10.68
N PHE A 223 0.82 -5.03 11.68
CA PHE A 223 2.05 -5.65 12.17
C PHE A 223 1.96 -7.18 12.13
N PRO A 224 1.73 -7.80 10.96
CA PRO A 224 1.55 -9.25 10.84
C PRO A 224 2.80 -10.05 11.21
N TRP A 225 3.96 -9.40 11.29
CA TRP A 225 5.24 -9.97 11.71
C TRP A 225 5.41 -10.04 13.23
N ALA A 226 4.48 -9.47 14.01
CA ALA A 226 4.60 -9.33 15.45
C ALA A 226 3.60 -10.20 16.22
N ASN A 227 4.02 -10.66 17.39
CA ASN A 227 3.14 -11.01 18.49
C ASN A 227 2.97 -9.77 19.40
N PHE A 228 1.81 -9.66 20.02
CA PHE A 228 1.45 -8.54 20.89
C PHE A 228 1.43 -9.05 22.33
N SER A 229 2.17 -8.38 23.21
CA SER A 229 2.08 -8.58 24.65
C SER A 229 1.75 -7.27 25.34
N VAL A 230 0.92 -7.31 26.36
CA VAL A 230 0.53 -6.13 27.12
C VAL A 230 1.76 -5.49 27.77
N ASP A 231 1.82 -4.17 27.74
CA ASP A 231 2.85 -3.42 28.46
C ASP A 231 2.51 -3.38 29.96
N LYS A 232 3.18 -4.21 30.76
CA LYS A 232 2.83 -4.36 32.17
C LYS A 232 2.93 -3.02 32.94
N ASP A 233 3.92 -2.19 32.66
CA ASP A 233 4.08 -0.94 33.40
C ASP A 233 2.95 0.05 33.05
N PHE A 234 2.52 0.07 31.79
CA PHE A 234 1.44 0.95 31.34
C PHE A 234 0.07 0.62 31.97
N TYR A 235 -0.24 -0.66 32.17
CA TYR A 235 -1.54 -1.07 32.71
C TYR A 235 -1.55 -1.26 34.23
N GLU A 236 -0.42 -1.16 34.92
CA GLU A 236 -0.29 -1.54 36.34
C GLU A 236 -1.34 -0.90 37.24
N GLU A 237 -1.48 0.44 37.20
CA GLU A 237 -2.43 1.16 38.04
C GLU A 237 -3.89 0.77 37.75
N THR A 238 -4.23 0.56 36.47
CA THR A 238 -5.60 0.22 36.06
C THR A 238 -5.93 -1.24 36.39
N ASP A 239 -4.99 -2.15 36.12
CA ASP A 239 -5.11 -3.56 36.47
C ASP A 239 -5.24 -3.70 38.00
N GLU A 240 -4.45 -2.95 38.79
CA GLU A 240 -4.48 -2.99 40.26
C GLU A 240 -5.78 -2.44 40.82
N ALA A 241 -6.29 -1.32 40.29
CA ALA A 241 -7.57 -0.76 40.70
C ALA A 241 -8.72 -1.76 40.47
N LEU A 242 -8.76 -2.39 39.30
CA LEU A 242 -9.76 -3.40 38.97
C LEU A 242 -9.61 -4.66 39.83
N TRP A 243 -8.38 -5.10 40.08
CA TRP A 243 -8.11 -6.23 40.97
C TRP A 243 -8.59 -5.95 42.40
N ARG A 244 -8.31 -4.76 42.94
CA ARG A 244 -8.78 -4.36 44.29
C ARG A 244 -10.30 -4.36 44.38
N GLU A 245 -11.00 -3.91 43.34
CA GLU A 245 -12.46 -3.91 43.30
C GLU A 245 -13.05 -5.33 43.30
N LEU A 246 -12.41 -6.27 42.59
CA LEU A 246 -12.98 -7.60 42.36
C LEU A 246 -12.48 -8.69 43.33
N ASN A 247 -11.26 -8.54 43.85
CA ASN A 247 -10.56 -9.59 44.60
C ASN A 247 -10.11 -9.16 46.00
N CYS A 248 -10.31 -7.90 46.39
CA CYS A 248 -9.93 -7.41 47.71
C CYS A 248 -11.13 -6.89 48.49
N TYR A 249 -11.10 -7.07 49.80
CA TYR A 249 -12.01 -6.47 50.75
C TYR A 249 -11.24 -5.50 51.64
N TYR A 250 -11.75 -4.28 51.81
CA TYR A 250 -11.13 -3.29 52.68
C TYR A 250 -11.62 -3.48 54.12
N ASP A 251 -10.71 -3.85 55.01
CA ASP A 251 -10.98 -3.95 56.43
C ASP A 251 -10.80 -2.59 57.11
N LYS A 252 -11.89 -2.06 57.65
CA LYS A 252 -11.92 -0.75 58.33
C LYS A 252 -11.36 -0.81 59.74
N GLU A 253 -11.32 -1.98 60.37
CA GLU A 253 -10.81 -2.13 61.73
C GLU A 253 -9.28 -2.07 61.76
N ASP A 254 -8.65 -2.68 60.75
CA ASP A 254 -7.18 -2.77 60.65
C ASP A 254 -6.57 -1.78 59.62
N ASP A 255 -7.40 -1.04 58.87
CA ASP A 255 -6.98 -0.09 57.80
C ASP A 255 -6.14 -0.77 56.70
N GLU A 256 -6.48 -2.02 56.36
CA GLU A 256 -5.75 -2.86 55.41
C GLU A 256 -6.66 -3.48 54.34
N TRP A 257 -6.11 -3.69 53.15
CA TRP A 257 -6.77 -4.45 52.09
C TRP A 257 -6.48 -5.94 52.25
N VAL A 258 -7.52 -6.73 52.44
CA VAL A 258 -7.45 -8.19 52.56
C VAL A 258 -7.78 -8.83 51.22
N VAL A 259 -6.87 -9.64 50.69
CA VAL A 259 -7.09 -10.40 49.45
C VAL A 259 -8.02 -11.57 49.74
N VAL A 260 -9.16 -11.60 49.06
CA VAL A 260 -10.21 -12.64 49.21
C VAL A 260 -10.41 -13.47 47.94
N GLY A 261 -9.82 -13.06 46.82
CA GLY A 261 -9.81 -13.76 45.54
C GLY A 261 -8.41 -14.16 45.08
N ASP A 262 -8.19 -14.08 43.78
CA ASP A 262 -6.89 -14.41 43.16
C ASP A 262 -5.82 -13.39 43.56
N SER A 263 -4.55 -13.79 43.53
CA SER A 263 -3.44 -12.84 43.66
C SER A 263 -3.41 -11.86 42.48
N PHE A 264 -2.75 -10.71 42.64
CA PHE A 264 -2.69 -9.70 41.59
C PHE A 264 -2.14 -10.23 40.27
N GLU A 265 -1.06 -11.03 40.30
CA GLU A 265 -0.47 -11.60 39.07
C GLU A 265 -1.37 -12.66 38.42
N GLU A 266 -2.02 -13.54 39.20
CA GLU A 266 -2.96 -14.53 38.66
C GLU A 266 -4.17 -13.87 37.99
N PHE A 267 -4.75 -12.86 38.64
CA PHE A 267 -5.81 -12.05 38.08
C PHE A 267 -5.36 -11.37 36.78
N ARG A 268 -4.16 -10.78 36.79
CA ARG A 268 -3.59 -10.08 35.65
C ARG A 268 -3.38 -10.98 34.43
N GLU A 269 -2.97 -12.22 34.64
CA GLU A 269 -2.82 -13.22 33.57
C GLU A 269 -4.16 -13.69 33.00
N SER A 270 -5.25 -13.57 33.77
CA SER A 270 -6.60 -13.89 33.31
C SER A 270 -7.24 -12.83 32.40
N LEU A 271 -6.71 -11.60 32.41
CA LEU A 271 -7.24 -10.48 31.63
C LEU A 271 -7.02 -10.67 30.12
N ASP A 272 -7.89 -10.06 29.31
CA ASP A 272 -7.76 -10.05 27.86
C ASP A 272 -6.39 -9.47 27.45
N PRO A 273 -5.56 -10.23 26.69
CA PRO A 273 -4.26 -9.75 26.21
C PRO A 273 -4.37 -8.59 25.21
N MET A 274 -5.56 -8.32 24.67
CA MET A 274 -5.85 -7.23 23.73
C MET A 274 -6.77 -6.16 24.34
N ARG A 275 -6.67 -5.98 25.67
CA ARG A 275 -7.38 -4.95 26.43
C ARG A 275 -6.85 -3.53 26.19
N TYR A 276 -7.62 -2.55 26.65
CA TYR A 276 -7.32 -1.11 26.61
C TYR A 276 -7.70 -0.44 27.94
N ILE A 277 -7.16 0.76 28.17
CA ILE A 277 -7.61 1.65 29.25
C ILE A 277 -8.75 2.50 28.71
N ASP A 278 -9.90 2.44 29.37
CA ASP A 278 -11.06 3.27 29.04
C ASP A 278 -10.99 4.63 29.75
N HIS A 279 -10.90 5.70 28.96
CA HIS A 279 -10.97 7.06 29.47
C HIS A 279 -12.39 7.57 29.40
N VAL A 280 -13.16 7.29 30.46
CA VAL A 280 -14.52 7.81 30.70
C VAL A 280 -15.49 7.44 29.55
N GLY A 281 -15.33 6.26 28.97
CA GLY A 281 -16.14 5.79 27.85
C GLY A 281 -15.92 6.57 26.55
N GLU A 282 -14.96 7.50 26.47
CA GLU A 282 -14.75 8.35 25.29
C GLU A 282 -13.57 7.92 24.43
N VAL A 283 -12.49 7.46 25.08
CA VAL A 283 -11.23 7.10 24.41
C VAL A 283 -10.71 5.76 24.95
N ALA A 284 -10.47 4.83 24.04
CA ALA A 284 -9.74 3.60 24.31
C ALA A 284 -8.25 3.82 24.04
N GLU A 285 -7.40 3.63 25.05
CA GLU A 285 -5.94 3.75 24.93
C GLU A 285 -5.28 2.37 25.06
N TYR A 286 -4.44 2.04 24.08
CA TYR A 286 -3.78 0.75 23.92
C TYR A 286 -2.26 0.93 24.00
N MET A 287 -1.59 0.05 24.74
CA MET A 287 -0.13 -0.08 24.73
C MET A 287 0.29 -1.56 24.64
N PHE A 288 1.04 -1.92 23.60
CA PHE A 288 1.55 -3.28 23.44
C PHE A 288 3.05 -3.29 23.19
N THR A 289 3.76 -4.19 23.84
CA THR A 289 5.13 -4.54 23.45
C THR A 289 5.08 -5.56 22.31
N LEU A 290 5.78 -5.25 21.21
CA LEU A 290 5.83 -6.12 20.03
C LEU A 290 7.04 -7.06 20.13
N SER A 291 6.82 -8.34 19.81
CA SER A 291 7.87 -9.35 19.69
C SER A 291 7.77 -10.07 18.34
N LEU A 292 8.89 -10.64 17.85
CA LEU A 292 8.86 -11.33 16.56
C LEU A 292 8.07 -12.63 16.64
N ASN A 293 7.14 -12.82 15.71
CA ASN A 293 6.51 -14.11 15.47
C ASN A 293 7.29 -14.91 14.41
N GLU A 294 6.79 -16.11 14.07
CA GLU A 294 7.42 -16.99 13.08
C GLU A 294 7.57 -16.32 11.71
N LEU A 295 6.56 -15.53 11.27
CA LEU A 295 6.60 -14.80 10.02
C LEU A 295 7.71 -13.73 10.04
N GLY A 296 7.82 -12.94 11.11
CA GLY A 296 8.84 -11.91 11.27
C GLY A 296 10.26 -12.49 11.24
N GLU A 297 10.50 -13.57 12.00
CA GLU A 297 11.80 -14.26 12.00
C GLU A 297 12.15 -14.86 10.62
N SER A 298 11.17 -15.48 9.97
CA SER A 298 11.35 -16.09 8.65
C SER A 298 11.58 -15.03 7.57
N PHE A 299 10.87 -13.91 7.64
CA PHE A 299 11.04 -12.79 6.71
C PHE A 299 12.46 -12.24 6.76
N LEU A 300 13.03 -12.02 7.95
CA LEU A 300 14.42 -11.57 8.09
C LEU A 300 15.44 -12.57 7.49
N LYS A 301 15.18 -13.87 7.60
CA LYS A 301 16.02 -14.91 6.98
C LYS A 301 15.90 -14.89 5.44
N ILE A 302 14.67 -14.81 4.92
CA ILE A 302 14.39 -14.76 3.48
C ILE A 302 14.99 -13.49 2.87
N ASP A 303 14.75 -12.33 3.47
CA ASP A 303 15.30 -11.04 3.03
C ASP A 303 16.83 -11.08 2.94
N LYS A 304 17.51 -11.65 3.95
CA LYS A 304 18.96 -11.84 3.93
C LYS A 304 19.40 -12.75 2.77
N PHE A 305 18.66 -13.82 2.49
CA PHE A 305 18.92 -14.72 1.37
C PHE A 305 18.70 -14.00 0.04
N VAL A 306 17.52 -13.44 -0.25
CA VAL A 306 17.22 -12.84 -1.57
C VAL A 306 18.07 -11.60 -1.88
N SER A 307 18.63 -10.94 -0.87
CA SER A 307 19.55 -9.80 -1.04
C SER A 307 20.94 -10.20 -1.55
N GLN A 308 21.28 -11.49 -1.58
CA GLN A 308 22.58 -11.99 -2.04
C GLN A 308 22.49 -12.55 -3.48
N PRO A 309 23.56 -12.45 -4.28
CA PRO A 309 23.60 -13.07 -5.60
C PRO A 309 23.67 -14.61 -5.48
N HIS A 310 22.78 -15.30 -6.17
CA HIS A 310 22.68 -16.76 -6.11
C HIS A 310 23.14 -17.43 -7.41
N PRO A 311 24.15 -18.33 -7.34
CA PRO A 311 24.43 -19.26 -8.42
C PRO A 311 23.17 -20.07 -8.74
N TYR A 312 22.90 -20.33 -10.02
CA TYR A 312 21.76 -21.12 -10.50
C TYR A 312 20.36 -20.49 -10.32
N SER A 313 20.26 -19.18 -10.03
CA SER A 313 18.97 -18.47 -9.92
C SER A 313 18.06 -18.61 -11.16
N ARG A 314 18.63 -18.92 -12.33
CA ARG A 314 17.92 -19.16 -13.61
C ARG A 314 17.59 -20.62 -13.90
N THR A 315 18.13 -21.57 -13.13
CA THR A 315 17.88 -23.00 -13.36
C THR A 315 16.42 -23.33 -13.04
N ARG A 316 15.72 -23.97 -13.97
CA ARG A 316 14.33 -24.40 -13.81
C ARG A 316 14.19 -25.87 -14.24
N PRO A 317 13.40 -26.70 -13.55
CA PRO A 317 13.11 -28.05 -13.99
C PRO A 317 12.27 -28.00 -15.28
N ASN A 318 12.64 -28.81 -16.28
CA ASN A 318 11.82 -28.98 -17.47
C ASN A 318 10.81 -30.10 -17.23
N GLY A 319 9.51 -29.77 -17.24
CA GLY A 319 8.44 -30.77 -17.21
C GLY A 319 8.30 -31.43 -18.58
N LYS A 320 8.22 -32.76 -18.61
CA LYS A 320 7.60 -33.50 -19.72
C LYS A 320 6.21 -33.91 -19.26
N GLU A 321 5.18 -33.55 -20.02
CA GLU A 321 3.87 -34.18 -19.87
C GLU A 321 4.02 -35.66 -20.26
N ILE A 322 3.56 -36.56 -19.39
CA ILE A 322 3.56 -38.02 -19.61
C ILE A 322 2.17 -38.42 -20.10
#